data_AF-N6SZZ4-F1
#
_entry.id   AF-N6SZZ4-F1
#
_cell.length_a   1.000
_cell.length_b   1.000
_cell.length_c   1.000
_cell.angle_alpha   90.00
_cell.angle_beta   90.00
_cell.angle_gamma   90.00
#
_symmetry.space_group_name_H-M   'P 1'
#
loop_
_entity.id
_entity.type
_entity.pdbx_description
1 polymer ?
#
loop_
_entity_poly.entity_id
_entity_poly.type
_entity_poly.pdbx_seq_one_letter_code
_entity_poly.pdbx_strand_id
1 'polypeptide(L)'
;MERVVSPLLHRPLLHIRQHFMRLTRSLKPASLLQLVKGGRKEPLLVFSNRNPTCKWLAMFLRENGIACSNISGDMNHALRIEQWGQFVRGESRVLSATDVGSRGLNTIQVGHVVNYDFPLYPADYIHRVGRVGRLGSPASCQVTNFVASPREIELVQQIEVGAAGSRRQLHMQRLVDRERRYRARQLLGYSDEQMYAVVADVAHYQDFLPFCTRSVVLGADGPVMRANLEIGFAPVLENYTSRVTLLRPRLVRAQCSDGRLFHYLETRWKFAPGLPSAPRSCIVDFHSPASVSNLTVYFASLT
;
A
#
# COMPACT_ATOMS: atom_id res chain seq x y z
N MET A 1 -32.34 4.67 -8.50
CA MET A 1 -30.94 4.26 -8.28
C MET A 1 -30.09 5.52 -8.23
N GLU A 2 -29.76 6.01 -7.05
CA GLU A 2 -28.84 7.15 -6.91
C GLU A 2 -27.41 6.65 -7.13
N ARG A 3 -26.82 7.10 -8.23
CA ARG A 3 -25.41 6.87 -8.56
C ARG A 3 -24.57 7.69 -7.58
N VAL A 4 -24.08 7.06 -6.51
CA VAL A 4 -23.15 7.72 -5.57
C VAL A 4 -21.78 7.81 -6.26
N VAL A 5 -21.53 8.95 -6.90
CA VAL A 5 -20.21 9.29 -7.45
C VAL A 5 -19.49 10.14 -6.41
N SER A 6 -18.49 9.57 -5.73
CA SER A 6 -17.59 10.35 -4.88
C SER A 6 -16.39 10.79 -5.71
N PRO A 7 -16.13 12.10 -5.87
CA PRO A 7 -15.02 12.62 -6.67
C PRO A 7 -13.62 12.26 -6.13
N LEU A 8 -13.56 11.64 -4.94
CA LEU A 8 -12.33 11.36 -4.20
C LEU A 8 -12.04 9.86 -4.05
N LEU A 9 -12.97 8.97 -4.42
CA LEU A 9 -12.83 7.52 -4.21
C LEU A 9 -12.07 6.82 -5.35
N HIS A 10 -11.80 7.53 -6.45
CA HIS A 10 -11.41 6.94 -7.74
C HIS A 10 -10.23 7.66 -8.41
N ARG A 11 -9.32 8.28 -7.65
CA ARG A 11 -8.12 8.91 -8.22
C ARG A 11 -6.85 8.42 -7.53
N PRO A 12 -5.75 8.14 -8.26
CA PRO A 12 -4.43 8.06 -7.65
C PRO A 12 -4.17 9.33 -6.85
N LEU A 13 -3.30 9.27 -5.84
CA LEU A 13 -2.91 10.39 -4.97
C LEU A 13 -2.08 11.46 -5.73
N LEU A 14 -2.61 12.00 -6.83
CA LEU A 14 -1.99 12.98 -7.73
C LEU A 14 -1.74 14.35 -7.06
N HIS A 15 -2.21 14.53 -5.82
CA HIS A 15 -2.12 15.80 -5.08
C HIS A 15 -1.14 15.78 -3.90
N ILE A 16 -0.50 14.65 -3.60
CA ILE A 16 0.50 14.60 -2.51
C ILE A 16 1.85 15.04 -3.07
N ARG A 17 2.42 16.11 -2.52
CA ARG A 17 3.75 16.59 -2.92
C ARG A 17 4.82 15.60 -2.46
N GLN A 18 5.66 15.15 -3.38
CA GLN A 18 6.72 14.17 -3.10
C GLN A 18 8.09 14.77 -3.40
N HIS A 19 8.99 14.70 -2.44
CA HIS A 19 10.36 15.20 -2.54
C HIS A 19 11.34 14.03 -2.54
N PHE A 20 12.30 14.04 -3.46
CA PHE A 20 13.41 13.10 -3.50
C PHE A 20 14.71 13.85 -3.25
N MET A 21 15.35 13.57 -2.12
CA MET A 21 16.58 14.23 -1.68
C MET A 21 17.74 13.26 -1.85
N ARG A 22 18.64 13.57 -2.78
CA ARG A 22 19.89 12.83 -2.95
C ARG A 22 20.87 13.23 -1.85
N LEU A 23 21.22 12.29 -0.98
CA LEU A 23 22.03 12.52 0.22
C LEU A 23 23.03 11.38 0.41
N THR A 24 24.20 11.64 0.97
CA THR A 24 25.03 10.54 1.48
C THR A 24 24.40 9.95 2.75
N ARG A 25 24.72 8.69 3.06
CA ARG A 25 24.19 8.03 4.27
C ARG A 25 24.50 8.79 5.55
N SER A 26 25.67 9.43 5.64
CA SER A 26 26.10 10.24 6.78
C SER A 26 25.29 11.52 6.96
N LEU A 27 24.68 12.07 5.90
CA LEU A 27 23.87 13.28 5.97
C LEU A 27 22.40 13.00 6.34
N LYS A 28 21.94 11.75 6.28
CA LYS A 28 20.54 11.39 6.58
C LYS A 28 20.11 11.79 8.00
N PRO A 29 20.88 11.55 9.09
CA PRO A 29 20.48 11.95 10.44
C PRO A 29 20.28 13.46 10.59
N ALA A 30 21.26 14.24 10.11
CA ALA A 30 21.20 15.70 10.16
C ALA A 30 20.03 16.25 9.33
N SER A 31 19.81 15.68 8.13
CA SER A 31 18.71 16.06 7.25
C SER A 31 17.34 15.74 7.86
N LEU A 32 17.20 14.58 8.52
CA LEU A 32 15.98 14.22 9.26
C LEU A 32 15.74 15.22 10.39
N LEU A 33 16.77 15.50 11.20
CA LEU A 33 16.67 16.40 12.34
C LEU A 33 16.23 17.81 11.91
N GLN A 34 16.84 18.34 10.84
CA GLN A 34 16.47 19.62 10.26
C GLN A 34 15.02 19.63 9.75
N LEU A 35 14.60 18.55 9.08
CA LEU A 35 13.23 18.40 8.58
C LEU A 35 12.20 18.37 9.72
N VAL A 36 12.49 17.68 10.83
CA VAL A 36 11.56 17.63 11.97
C VAL A 36 11.49 18.98 12.68
N LYS A 37 12.62 19.66 12.87
CA LYS A 37 12.69 21.00 13.50
C LYS A 37 12.09 22.11 12.62
N GLY A 38 12.13 21.95 11.30
CA GLY A 38 11.74 22.93 10.28
C GLY A 38 10.25 23.29 10.19
N GLY A 39 9.42 22.93 11.18
CA GLY A 39 8.19 23.70 11.44
C GLY A 39 6.86 23.18 10.89
N ARG A 40 6.78 21.98 10.30
CA ARG A 40 5.47 21.35 10.06
C ARG A 40 4.83 20.94 11.38
N LYS A 41 3.51 21.12 11.57
CA LYS A 41 2.83 20.73 12.81
C LYS A 41 2.27 19.31 12.75
N GLU A 42 2.11 18.76 11.56
CA GLU A 42 1.43 17.48 11.37
C GLU A 42 2.26 16.31 11.90
N PRO A 43 1.60 15.24 12.39
CA PRO A 43 2.26 14.00 12.79
C PRO A 43 3.10 13.42 11.64
N LEU A 44 4.33 13.02 11.98
CA LEU A 44 5.34 12.55 11.04
C LEU A 44 5.58 11.05 11.22
N LEU A 45 5.49 10.29 10.13
CA LEU A 45 5.84 8.87 10.09
C LEU A 45 7.16 8.66 9.33
N VAL A 46 8.16 8.12 10.01
CA VAL A 46 9.50 7.89 9.46
C VAL A 46 9.71 6.39 9.25
N PHE A 47 9.94 5.99 8.00
CA PHE A 47 10.19 4.60 7.64
C PHE A 47 11.67 4.25 7.54
N SER A 48 12.03 3.10 8.11
CA SER A 48 13.35 2.48 7.97
C SER A 48 13.22 1.01 7.59
N ASN A 49 14.23 0.46 6.91
CA ASN A 49 14.17 -0.91 6.38
C ASN A 49 14.49 -1.95 7.47
N ARG A 50 15.22 -1.56 8.53
CA ARG A 50 15.75 -2.48 9.54
C ARG A 50 15.31 -2.08 10.94
N ASN A 51 14.97 -3.07 11.78
CA ASN A 51 14.56 -2.85 13.17
C ASN A 51 15.61 -2.06 13.99
N PRO A 52 16.92 -2.32 13.90
CA PRO A 52 17.92 -1.52 14.62
C PRO A 52 17.91 -0.03 14.22
N THR A 53 17.75 0.26 12.92
CA THR A 53 17.65 1.64 12.42
C THR A 53 16.39 2.32 12.96
N CYS A 54 15.26 1.63 12.94
CA CYS A 54 13.99 2.12 13.49
C CYS A 54 14.13 2.57 14.96
N LYS A 55 14.74 1.71 15.79
CA LYS A 55 14.97 1.98 17.21
C LYS A 55 15.98 3.12 17.42
N TRP A 56 17.08 3.08 16.67
CA TRP A 56 18.12 4.11 16.73
C TRP A 56 17.59 5.50 16.37
N LEU A 57 16.75 5.62 15.33
CA LEU A 57 16.16 6.91 14.94
C LEU A 57 15.32 7.53 16.07
N ALA A 58 14.55 6.72 16.78
CA ALA A 58 13.76 7.20 17.91
C ALA A 58 14.62 7.59 19.12
N MET A 59 15.74 6.90 19.35
CA MET A 59 16.73 7.33 20.36
C MET A 59 17.39 8.64 19.97
N PHE A 60 17.93 8.71 18.75
CA PHE A 60 18.59 9.90 18.20
C PHE A 60 17.70 11.15 18.25
N LEU A 61 16.43 11.03 17.84
CA LEU A 61 15.50 12.15 17.89
C LEU A 61 15.20 12.59 19.34
N ARG A 62 15.01 11.64 20.27
CA ARG A 62 14.77 11.94 21.69
C ARG A 62 15.96 12.63 22.34
N GLU A 63 17.18 12.18 22.07
CA GLU A 63 18.42 12.83 22.53
C GLU A 63 18.55 14.27 22.00
N ASN A 64 17.94 14.56 20.85
CA ASN A 64 17.89 15.89 20.26
C ASN A 64 16.63 16.70 20.65
N GLY A 65 15.91 16.29 21.71
CA GLY A 65 14.76 16.99 22.26
C GLY A 65 13.46 16.82 21.47
N ILE A 66 13.36 15.78 20.62
CA ILE A 66 12.17 15.50 19.81
C ILE A 66 11.50 14.23 20.32
N ALA A 67 10.26 14.35 20.79
CA ALA A 67 9.45 13.21 21.21
C ALA A 67 9.17 12.28 20.00
N CYS A 68 9.71 11.06 20.06
CA CYS A 68 9.59 10.05 19.00
C CYS A 68 9.24 8.69 19.61
N SER A 69 8.10 8.13 19.19
CA SER A 69 7.76 6.72 19.43
C SER A 69 8.38 5.83 18.35
N ASN A 70 8.47 4.53 18.61
CA ASN A 70 8.95 3.57 17.61
C ASN A 70 8.13 2.30 17.54
N ILE A 71 7.96 1.75 16.34
CA ILE A 71 7.28 0.47 16.10
C ILE A 71 8.10 -0.36 15.11
N SER A 72 8.85 -1.32 15.64
CA SER A 72 9.64 -2.27 14.86
C SER A 72 8.96 -3.65 14.75
N GLY A 73 9.37 -4.45 13.77
CA GLY A 73 8.71 -5.74 13.47
C GLY A 73 8.91 -6.80 14.56
N ASP A 74 10.00 -6.68 15.32
CA ASP A 74 10.38 -7.52 16.45
C ASP A 74 9.78 -7.07 17.80
N MET A 75 9.04 -5.96 17.81
CA MET A 75 8.36 -5.49 19.01
C MET A 75 7.15 -6.36 19.34
N ASN A 76 6.98 -6.70 20.62
CA ASN A 76 5.80 -7.42 21.08
C ASN A 76 4.52 -6.59 20.83
N HIS A 77 3.38 -7.26 20.80
CA HIS A 77 2.11 -6.62 20.45
C HIS A 77 1.68 -5.55 21.47
N ALA A 78 1.88 -5.78 22.77
CA ALA A 78 1.49 -4.85 23.82
C ALA A 78 2.25 -3.52 23.74
N LEU A 79 3.58 -3.58 23.64
CA LEU A 79 4.46 -2.42 23.45
C LEU A 79 4.15 -1.70 22.13
N ARG A 80 3.83 -2.46 21.08
CA ARG A 80 3.42 -1.87 19.79
C ARG A 80 2.15 -1.03 19.92
N ILE A 81 1.14 -1.54 20.62
CA ILE A 81 -0.10 -0.80 20.89
C ILE A 81 0.19 0.43 21.75
N GLU A 82 1.02 0.31 22.78
CA GLU A 82 1.38 1.41 23.65
C GLU A 82 2.07 2.55 22.87
N GLN A 83 3.13 2.21 22.12
CA GLN A 83 3.88 3.16 21.28
C GLN A 83 2.98 3.82 20.23
N TRP A 84 2.07 3.05 19.63
CA TRP A 84 1.07 3.59 18.72
C TRP A 84 0.12 4.55 19.44
N GLY A 85 -0.35 4.20 20.64
CA GLY A 85 -1.22 5.04 21.45
C GLY A 85 -0.58 6.38 21.82
N GLN A 86 0.70 6.39 22.18
CA GLN A 86 1.46 7.62 22.46
C GLN A 86 1.46 8.56 21.24
N PHE A 87 1.69 8.01 20.04
CA PHE A 87 1.65 8.77 18.80
C PHE A 87 0.24 9.28 18.46
N VAL A 88 -0.80 8.47 18.68
CA VAL A 88 -2.20 8.87 18.45
C VAL A 88 -2.67 9.97 19.40
N ARG A 89 -2.26 9.91 20.68
CA ARG A 89 -2.58 10.94 21.67
C ARG A 89 -1.74 12.21 21.51
N GLY A 90 -0.77 12.22 20.60
CA GLY A 90 0.12 13.35 20.34
C GLY A 90 1.24 13.53 21.37
N GLU A 91 1.47 12.54 22.24
CA GLU A 91 2.61 12.55 23.19
C GLU A 91 3.94 12.49 22.44
N SER A 92 3.96 11.79 21.30
CA SER A 92 5.04 11.86 20.32
C SER A 92 4.51 12.39 19.00
N ARG A 93 5.20 13.38 18.43
CA ARG A 93 4.86 13.92 17.11
C ARG A 93 5.43 13.07 15.97
N VAL A 94 6.47 12.29 16.29
CA VAL A 94 7.18 11.46 15.32
C VAL A 94 7.01 10.00 15.69
N LEU A 95 6.69 9.18 14.69
CA LEU A 95 6.72 7.72 14.81
C LEU A 95 7.77 7.18 13.86
N SER A 96 8.78 6.50 14.40
CA SER A 96 9.73 5.70 13.62
C SER A 96 9.17 4.29 13.44
N ALA A 97 9.10 3.77 12.22
CA ALA A 97 8.52 2.45 11.96
C ALA A 97 9.27 1.65 10.90
N THR A 98 9.16 0.33 10.96
CA THR A 98 9.47 -0.56 9.84
C THR A 98 8.21 -0.97 9.09
N ASP A 99 8.36 -1.47 7.85
CA ASP A 99 7.22 -1.93 7.05
C ASP A 99 6.36 -2.94 7.81
N VAL A 100 7.01 -3.95 8.40
CA VAL A 100 6.35 -5.00 9.20
C VAL A 100 5.70 -4.42 10.46
N GLY A 101 6.41 -3.54 11.18
CA GLY A 101 5.90 -2.92 12.39
C GLY A 101 4.64 -2.09 12.14
N SER A 102 4.61 -1.36 11.03
CA SER A 102 3.53 -0.43 10.68
C SER A 102 2.26 -1.07 10.10
N ARG A 103 2.26 -2.38 9.81
CA ARG A 103 1.09 -3.04 9.20
C ARG A 103 -0.12 -2.98 10.13
N GLY A 104 -1.28 -2.67 9.57
CA GLY A 104 -2.54 -2.55 10.32
C GLY A 104 -2.72 -1.24 11.09
N LEU A 105 -1.76 -0.31 11.08
CA LEU A 105 -1.92 1.00 11.71
C LEU A 105 -2.84 1.90 10.89
N ASN A 106 -3.85 2.50 11.56
CA ASN A 106 -4.72 3.51 10.97
C ASN A 106 -4.00 4.88 10.98
N THR A 107 -3.55 5.34 9.81
CA THR A 107 -2.64 6.49 9.68
C THR A 107 -3.31 7.78 9.21
N ILE A 108 -4.63 7.90 9.33
CA ILE A 108 -5.40 9.06 8.84
C ILE A 108 -4.81 10.40 9.33
N GLN A 109 -4.37 10.48 10.59
CA GLN A 109 -3.79 11.70 11.19
C GLN A 109 -2.39 12.08 10.67
N VAL A 110 -1.71 11.20 9.94
CA VAL A 110 -0.35 11.44 9.44
C VAL A 110 -0.41 12.44 8.30
N GLY A 111 0.32 13.55 8.42
CA GLY A 111 0.44 14.57 7.37
C GLY A 111 1.74 14.47 6.57
N HIS A 112 2.76 13.79 7.11
CA HIS A 112 4.05 13.66 6.46
C HIS A 112 4.61 12.24 6.62
N VAL A 113 5.00 11.64 5.50
CA VAL A 113 5.80 10.41 5.47
C VAL A 113 7.23 10.73 5.05
N VAL A 114 8.21 10.23 5.81
CA VAL A 114 9.63 10.28 5.45
C VAL A 114 10.15 8.87 5.25
N ASN A 115 10.58 8.55 4.03
CA ASN A 115 11.36 7.36 3.75
C ASN A 115 12.83 7.64 4.08
N TYR A 116 13.21 7.42 5.35
CA TYR A 116 14.58 7.61 5.81
C TYR A 116 15.53 6.62 5.14
N ASP A 117 15.16 5.33 5.17
CA ASP A 117 15.70 4.36 4.24
C ASP A 117 14.75 4.28 3.05
N PHE A 118 15.29 4.43 1.83
CA PHE A 118 14.46 4.28 0.65
C PHE A 118 13.98 2.81 0.56
N PRO A 119 12.75 2.57 0.11
CA PRO A 119 12.20 1.22 0.02
C PRO A 119 13.07 0.31 -0.84
N LEU A 120 13.06 -1.00 -0.57
CA LEU A 120 13.83 -1.97 -1.35
C LEU A 120 13.10 -2.40 -2.63
N TYR A 121 11.78 -2.29 -2.62
CA TYR A 121 10.89 -2.69 -3.68
C TYR A 121 9.81 -1.61 -3.89
N PRO A 122 9.28 -1.43 -5.12
CA PRO A 122 8.26 -0.40 -5.37
C PRO A 122 6.98 -0.63 -4.58
N ALA A 123 6.61 -1.89 -4.35
CA ALA A 123 5.46 -2.24 -3.51
C ALA A 123 5.54 -1.61 -2.10
N ASP A 124 6.72 -1.65 -1.47
CA ASP A 124 6.95 -1.03 -0.17
C ASP A 124 6.86 0.48 -0.23
N TYR A 125 7.36 1.10 -1.31
CA TYR A 125 7.18 2.54 -1.52
C TYR A 125 5.70 2.93 -1.54
N ILE A 126 4.88 2.19 -2.27
CA ILE A 126 3.44 2.42 -2.36
C ILE A 126 2.77 2.26 -0.98
N HIS A 127 3.13 1.21 -0.23
CA HIS A 127 2.62 1.01 1.13
C HIS A 127 2.92 2.16 2.07
N ARG A 128 4.12 2.74 1.95
CA ARG A 128 4.56 3.84 2.81
C ARG A 128 3.90 5.14 2.43
N VAL A 129 3.80 5.45 1.13
CA VAL A 129 3.11 6.64 0.63
C VAL A 129 1.61 6.57 0.90
N GLY A 130 1.00 5.39 0.84
CA GLY A 130 -0.41 5.17 1.20
C GLY A 130 -0.76 5.40 2.68
N ARG A 131 0.22 5.79 3.52
CA ARG A 131 -0.02 6.23 4.91
C ARG A 131 -0.43 7.70 5.03
N VAL A 132 -0.40 8.45 3.93
CA VAL A 132 -0.84 9.86 3.86
C VAL A 132 -1.87 10.05 2.76
N GLY A 133 -2.65 11.13 2.86
CA GLY A 133 -3.69 11.49 1.88
C GLY A 133 -4.84 10.49 1.80
N ARG A 134 -5.16 9.83 2.90
CA ARG A 134 -6.39 9.03 3.04
C ARG A 134 -7.59 9.98 3.20
N LEU A 135 -8.81 9.49 2.95
CA LEU A 135 -10.01 10.27 3.25
C LEU A 135 -10.03 10.64 4.74
N GLY A 136 -10.12 11.95 5.03
CA GLY A 136 -10.00 12.49 6.39
C GLY A 136 -8.58 12.89 6.83
N SER A 137 -7.56 12.71 5.98
CA SER A 137 -6.20 13.20 6.26
C SER A 137 -6.10 14.73 6.23
N PRO A 138 -5.04 15.31 6.83
CA PRO A 138 -4.78 16.74 6.79
C PRO A 138 -4.78 17.31 5.36
N ALA A 139 -5.23 18.55 5.18
CA ALA A 139 -5.34 19.18 3.86
C ALA A 139 -4.01 19.31 3.10
N SER A 140 -2.88 19.36 3.82
CA SER A 140 -1.54 19.36 3.24
C SER A 140 -0.81 18.08 3.63
N CYS A 141 -0.73 17.13 2.71
CA CYS A 141 0.09 15.93 2.85
C CYS A 141 1.36 16.03 2.00
N GLN A 142 2.45 15.45 2.50
CA GLN A 142 3.69 15.35 1.74
C GLN A 142 4.47 14.07 2.04
N VAL A 143 5.34 13.70 1.09
CA VAL A 143 6.29 12.59 1.21
C VAL A 143 7.69 13.13 0.98
N THR A 144 8.66 12.71 1.79
CA THR A 144 10.08 13.00 1.57
C THR A 144 10.87 11.71 1.53
N ASN A 145 11.76 11.57 0.55
CA ASN A 145 12.52 10.36 0.28
C ASN A 145 14.01 10.68 0.36
N PHE A 146 14.75 9.95 1.19
CA PHE A 146 16.21 10.05 1.26
C PHE A 146 16.84 8.96 0.39
N VAL A 147 17.49 9.38 -0.69
CA VAL A 147 18.07 8.50 -1.72
C VAL A 147 19.59 8.62 -1.63
N ALA A 148 20.29 7.51 -1.36
CA ALA A 148 21.72 7.55 -1.06
C ALA A 148 22.60 6.61 -1.89
N SER A 149 22.03 5.58 -2.50
CA SER A 149 22.78 4.55 -3.24
C SER A 149 22.31 4.42 -4.69
N PRO A 150 23.18 3.93 -5.60
CA PRO A 150 22.82 3.72 -7.00
C PRO A 150 21.55 2.88 -7.19
N ARG A 151 21.40 1.79 -6.42
CA ARG A 151 20.21 0.95 -6.46
C ARG A 151 18.92 1.68 -6.07
N GLU A 152 18.99 2.60 -5.10
CA GLU A 152 17.83 3.43 -4.75
C GLU A 152 17.52 4.43 -5.87
N ILE A 153 18.53 4.94 -6.57
CA ILE A 153 18.34 5.81 -7.76
C ILE A 153 17.66 5.04 -8.90
N GLU A 154 18.08 3.81 -9.17
CA GLU A 154 17.41 2.93 -10.15
C GLU A 154 15.94 2.72 -9.78
N LEU A 155 15.66 2.52 -8.50
CA LEU A 155 14.29 2.38 -8.02
C LEU A 155 13.47 3.67 -8.17
N VAL A 156 14.07 4.83 -7.91
CA VAL A 156 13.45 6.14 -8.19
C VAL A 156 13.14 6.28 -9.67
N GLN A 157 14.05 5.93 -10.57
CA GLN A 157 13.83 5.96 -12.01
C GLN A 157 12.68 5.03 -12.42
N GLN A 158 12.56 3.84 -11.82
CA GLN A 158 11.42 2.95 -12.05
C GLN A 158 10.10 3.59 -11.61
N ILE A 159 10.09 4.26 -10.45
CA ILE A 159 8.91 4.98 -9.93
C ILE A 159 8.56 6.17 -10.84
N GLU A 160 9.55 6.95 -11.28
CA GLU A 160 9.38 8.10 -12.17
C GLU A 160 8.87 7.67 -13.55
N VAL A 161 9.46 6.63 -14.16
CA VAL A 161 9.01 6.07 -15.44
C VAL A 161 7.59 5.50 -15.31
N GLY A 162 7.30 4.82 -14.20
CA GLY A 162 5.96 4.32 -13.89
C GLY A 162 4.92 5.44 -13.72
N ALA A 163 5.33 6.59 -13.16
CA ALA A 163 4.47 7.77 -13.02
C ALA A 163 4.36 8.61 -14.30
N ALA A 164 5.36 8.54 -15.20
CA ALA A 164 5.47 9.39 -16.39
C ALA A 164 4.99 8.74 -17.71
N GLY A 165 4.86 7.41 -17.78
CA GLY A 165 4.24 6.70 -18.90
C GLY A 165 4.73 7.08 -20.31
N SER A 166 5.89 6.58 -20.76
CA SER A 166 6.09 6.00 -22.12
C SER A 166 7.55 5.73 -22.49
N ARG A 167 7.79 4.53 -23.05
CA ARG A 167 8.93 4.08 -23.88
C ARG A 167 10.32 3.94 -23.23
N ARG A 168 10.68 2.70 -22.83
CA ARG A 168 11.67 1.84 -23.52
C ARG A 168 11.87 0.51 -22.75
N GLN A 169 12.15 -0.53 -23.51
CA GLN A 169 12.03 -1.95 -23.18
C GLN A 169 13.40 -2.53 -22.77
N LEU A 170 13.53 -3.20 -21.62
CA LEU A 170 14.67 -4.08 -21.32
C LEU A 170 14.26 -5.30 -20.47
N HIS A 171 14.88 -6.43 -20.81
CA HIS A 171 14.65 -7.81 -20.36
C HIS A 171 14.96 -8.03 -18.87
N MET A 172 14.15 -8.82 -18.15
CA MET A 172 14.39 -9.16 -16.75
C MET A 172 14.40 -10.68 -16.51
N GLN A 173 15.48 -11.19 -15.92
CA GLN A 173 15.65 -12.60 -15.53
C GLN A 173 14.92 -12.93 -14.22
N ARG A 174 14.46 -14.18 -14.14
CA ARG A 174 13.54 -14.74 -13.13
C ARG A 174 14.16 -14.80 -11.73
N LEU A 175 13.46 -14.23 -10.74
CA LEU A 175 13.64 -14.55 -9.32
C LEU A 175 12.50 -15.47 -8.89
N VAL A 176 12.84 -16.73 -8.61
CA VAL A 176 11.97 -17.75 -8.04
C VAL A 176 11.77 -17.44 -6.56
N ASP A 177 10.54 -17.39 -6.06
CA ASP A 177 10.32 -17.22 -4.62
C ASP A 177 9.25 -18.17 -4.04
N ARG A 178 9.52 -18.65 -2.82
CA ARG A 178 8.87 -19.78 -2.14
C ARG A 178 7.45 -19.47 -1.66
N GLU A 179 6.57 -20.47 -1.78
CA GLU A 179 5.13 -20.42 -1.44
C GLU A 179 4.85 -20.10 0.04
N ARG A 180 4.40 -18.88 0.33
CA ARG A 180 3.58 -18.57 1.53
C ARG A 180 2.17 -18.17 1.08
N ARG A 181 1.13 -18.38 1.90
CA ARG A 181 -0.27 -18.00 1.60
C ARG A 181 -0.70 -16.84 2.52
N TYR A 182 -1.30 -15.80 1.96
CA TYR A 182 -1.85 -14.64 2.66
C TYR A 182 -3.36 -14.79 2.88
N ARG A 183 -3.83 -14.46 4.09
CA ARG A 183 -5.26 -14.46 4.47
C ARG A 183 -5.54 -13.25 5.35
N ALA A 184 -6.61 -12.52 5.06
CA ALA A 184 -7.08 -11.38 5.85
C ALA A 184 -8.60 -11.44 6.01
N ARG A 185 -9.11 -10.93 7.15
CA ARG A 185 -10.55 -10.84 7.43
C ARG A 185 -10.84 -9.47 8.05
N GLN A 186 -11.76 -8.71 7.46
CA GLN A 186 -12.01 -7.32 7.87
C GLN A 186 -13.50 -7.00 7.88
N LEU A 187 -13.96 -6.22 8.88
CA LEU A 187 -15.28 -5.61 8.92
C LEU A 187 -15.21 -4.23 8.24
N LEU A 188 -16.06 -4.00 7.24
CA LEU A 188 -16.09 -2.78 6.44
C LEU A 188 -17.43 -2.06 6.62
N GLY A 189 -17.40 -0.72 6.58
CA GLY A 189 -18.59 0.15 6.64
C GLY A 189 -19.36 0.25 5.32
N TYR A 190 -19.39 -0.83 4.54
CA TYR A 190 -20.13 -0.95 3.30
C TYR A 190 -20.91 -2.28 3.31
N SER A 191 -22.04 -2.34 2.60
CA SER A 191 -22.76 -3.61 2.43
C SER A 191 -21.95 -4.62 1.60
N ASP A 192 -22.26 -5.90 1.76
CA ASP A 192 -21.67 -6.99 0.98
C ASP A 192 -21.94 -6.83 -0.52
N GLU A 193 -23.12 -6.31 -0.89
CA GLU A 193 -23.42 -5.96 -2.28
C GLU A 193 -22.52 -4.85 -2.84
N GLN A 194 -22.28 -3.79 -2.08
CA GLN A 194 -21.41 -2.69 -2.52
C GLN A 194 -19.97 -3.16 -2.69
N MET A 195 -19.45 -3.93 -1.73
CA MET A 195 -18.09 -4.46 -1.81
C MET A 195 -17.95 -5.50 -2.91
N TYR A 196 -18.95 -6.36 -3.10
CA TYR A 196 -18.99 -7.28 -4.22
C TYR A 196 -18.96 -6.54 -5.54
N ALA A 197 -19.77 -5.49 -5.72
CA ALA A 197 -19.84 -4.75 -6.98
C ALA A 197 -18.46 -4.19 -7.38
N VAL A 198 -17.71 -3.64 -6.41
CA VAL A 198 -16.37 -3.12 -6.63
C VAL A 198 -15.39 -4.22 -7.08
N VAL A 199 -15.40 -5.38 -6.42
CA VAL A 199 -14.49 -6.49 -6.74
C VAL A 199 -14.94 -7.28 -7.97
N ALA A 200 -16.21 -7.22 -8.35
CA ALA A 200 -16.73 -7.83 -9.56
C ALA A 200 -16.50 -6.97 -10.81
N ASP A 201 -16.22 -5.66 -10.63
CA ASP A 201 -16.06 -4.70 -11.73
C ASP A 201 -14.67 -4.75 -12.37
N VAL A 202 -14.30 -5.95 -12.83
CA VAL A 202 -12.99 -6.24 -13.42
C VAL A 202 -12.72 -5.34 -14.63
N ALA A 203 -13.73 -5.01 -15.43
CA ALA A 203 -13.58 -4.18 -16.63
C ALA A 203 -12.96 -2.80 -16.35
N HIS A 204 -13.25 -2.21 -15.18
CA HIS A 204 -12.76 -0.88 -14.81
C HIS A 204 -11.56 -0.92 -13.86
N TYR A 205 -10.95 -2.09 -13.66
CA TYR A 205 -9.77 -2.22 -12.80
C TYR A 205 -8.64 -1.29 -13.22
N GLN A 206 -8.45 -1.03 -14.51
CA GLN A 206 -7.43 -0.08 -14.98
C GLN A 206 -7.67 1.38 -14.55
N ASP A 207 -8.92 1.73 -14.20
CA ASP A 207 -9.29 3.10 -13.86
C ASP A 207 -9.01 3.39 -12.37
N PHE A 208 -9.07 2.36 -11.52
CA PHE A 208 -8.94 2.54 -10.09
C PHE A 208 -7.89 1.67 -9.42
N LEU A 209 -7.53 0.48 -9.93
CA LEU A 209 -6.44 -0.32 -9.35
C LEU A 209 -5.08 0.21 -9.78
N PRO A 210 -4.23 0.65 -8.85
CA PRO A 210 -2.84 0.94 -9.12
C PRO A 210 -2.17 -0.27 -9.72
N PHE A 211 -1.29 0.01 -10.68
CA PHE A 211 -0.50 -0.99 -11.38
C PHE A 211 -1.34 -1.91 -12.27
N CYS A 212 -2.66 -1.79 -12.33
CA CYS A 212 -3.44 -2.34 -13.42
C CYS A 212 -3.35 -1.37 -14.60
N THR A 213 -2.37 -1.56 -15.48
CA THR A 213 -2.20 -0.72 -16.67
C THR A 213 -3.22 -1.05 -17.75
N ARG A 214 -3.80 -2.26 -17.70
CA ARG A 214 -4.83 -2.71 -18.62
C ARG A 214 -5.74 -3.73 -17.96
N SER A 215 -7.05 -3.57 -18.17
CA SER A 215 -8.04 -4.58 -17.82
C SER A 215 -9.06 -4.73 -18.93
N VAL A 216 -9.11 -5.91 -19.56
CA VAL A 216 -10.02 -6.17 -20.68
C VAL A 216 -10.77 -7.46 -20.45
N VAL A 217 -12.10 -7.38 -20.34
CA VAL A 217 -12.95 -8.57 -20.29
C VAL A 217 -13.01 -9.17 -21.70
N LEU A 218 -12.57 -10.42 -21.83
CA LEU A 218 -12.51 -11.17 -23.10
C LEU A 218 -13.83 -11.87 -23.41
N GLY A 219 -14.62 -12.17 -22.38
CA GLY A 219 -15.90 -12.84 -22.51
C GLY A 219 -16.41 -13.37 -21.17
N ALA A 220 -17.70 -13.66 -21.10
CA ALA A 220 -18.35 -14.23 -19.94
C ALA A 220 -19.24 -15.41 -20.35
N ASP A 221 -19.23 -16.45 -19.51
CA ASP A 221 -20.07 -17.64 -19.63
C ASP A 221 -20.66 -17.94 -18.24
N GLY A 222 -21.94 -17.59 -18.09
CA GLY A 222 -22.65 -17.65 -16.81
C GLY A 222 -21.92 -16.90 -15.69
N PRO A 223 -21.62 -17.54 -14.55
CA PRO A 223 -20.93 -16.90 -13.41
C PRO A 223 -19.42 -16.77 -13.63
N VAL A 224 -18.87 -17.15 -14.79
CA VAL A 224 -17.43 -17.11 -15.03
C VAL A 224 -17.11 -16.11 -16.14
N MET A 225 -16.22 -15.15 -15.87
CA MET A 225 -15.63 -14.30 -16.89
C MET A 225 -14.16 -14.64 -17.13
N ARG A 226 -13.67 -14.28 -18.31
CA ARG A 226 -12.25 -14.23 -18.63
C ARG A 226 -11.84 -12.79 -18.83
N ALA A 227 -10.78 -12.36 -18.17
CA ALA A 227 -10.23 -11.01 -18.33
C ALA A 227 -8.72 -11.08 -18.55
N ASN A 228 -8.22 -10.33 -19.52
CA ASN A 228 -6.80 -10.07 -19.66
C ASN A 228 -6.43 -8.90 -18.76
N LEU A 229 -5.51 -9.17 -17.83
CA LEU A 229 -5.03 -8.19 -16.87
C LEU A 229 -3.55 -7.94 -17.14
N GLU A 230 -3.19 -6.67 -17.23
CA GLU A 230 -1.81 -6.23 -17.24
C GLU A 230 -1.52 -5.52 -15.92
N ILE A 231 -0.69 -6.17 -15.12
CA ILE A 231 -0.48 -5.86 -13.71
C ILE A 231 0.99 -5.65 -13.45
N GLY A 232 1.33 -4.55 -12.80
CA GLY A 232 2.68 -4.23 -12.37
C GLY A 232 3.11 -2.86 -12.85
N PHE A 233 4.41 -2.64 -12.84
CA PHE A 233 5.04 -1.38 -13.23
C PHE A 233 6.34 -1.73 -13.94
N ALA A 234 6.77 -0.94 -14.91
CA ALA A 234 8.02 -1.21 -15.60
C ALA A 234 9.22 -1.27 -14.61
N PRO A 235 10.10 -2.29 -14.65
CA PRO A 235 10.22 -3.35 -15.67
C PRO A 235 9.41 -4.64 -15.42
N VAL A 236 8.70 -4.75 -14.30
CA VAL A 236 7.93 -5.94 -13.91
C VAL A 236 6.47 -5.75 -14.29
N LEU A 237 6.18 -6.03 -15.56
CA LEU A 237 4.82 -6.00 -16.08
C LEU A 237 4.39 -7.43 -16.39
N GLU A 238 3.38 -7.91 -15.67
CA GLU A 238 2.81 -9.22 -15.92
C GLU A 238 1.50 -9.08 -16.68
N ASN A 239 1.45 -9.72 -17.85
CA ASN A 239 0.22 -9.86 -18.62
C ASN A 239 -0.23 -11.31 -18.51
N TYR A 240 -1.46 -11.54 -18.06
CA TYR A 240 -2.02 -12.87 -17.90
C TYR A 240 -3.54 -12.87 -18.09
N THR A 241 -4.10 -14.06 -18.35
CA THR A 241 -5.55 -14.23 -18.45
C THR A 241 -6.11 -14.77 -17.15
N SER A 242 -6.92 -13.98 -16.47
CA SER A 242 -7.64 -14.42 -15.28
C SER A 242 -9.01 -14.99 -15.64
N ARG A 243 -9.30 -16.19 -15.14
CA ARG A 243 -10.64 -16.75 -15.05
C ARG A 243 -11.25 -16.31 -13.72
N VAL A 244 -12.24 -15.43 -13.76
CA VAL A 244 -12.89 -14.85 -12.59
C VAL A 244 -14.29 -15.44 -12.43
N THR A 245 -14.51 -16.16 -11.34
CA THR A 245 -15.82 -16.69 -10.93
C THR A 245 -16.51 -15.68 -10.02
N LEU A 246 -17.75 -15.33 -10.38
CA LEU A 246 -18.60 -14.33 -9.76
C LEU A 246 -19.86 -15.01 -9.21
N LEU A 247 -20.01 -15.05 -7.89
CA LEU A 247 -21.25 -15.47 -7.23
C LEU A 247 -21.76 -14.30 -6.38
N ARG A 248 -22.71 -13.53 -6.91
CA ARG A 248 -23.25 -12.36 -6.23
C ARG A 248 -24.05 -12.73 -4.98
N PRO A 249 -23.94 -11.97 -3.86
CA PRO A 249 -22.86 -11.04 -3.49
C PRO A 249 -21.70 -11.74 -2.76
N ARG A 250 -21.70 -13.07 -2.66
CA ARG A 250 -20.94 -13.84 -1.68
C ARG A 250 -19.48 -14.12 -2.05
N LEU A 251 -19.14 -14.19 -3.34
CA LEU A 251 -17.82 -14.63 -3.77
C LEU A 251 -17.37 -13.97 -5.07
N VAL A 252 -16.14 -13.48 -5.05
CA VAL A 252 -15.32 -13.32 -6.26
C VAL A 252 -14.09 -14.23 -6.13
N ARG A 253 -13.79 -15.01 -7.16
CA ARG A 253 -12.62 -15.89 -7.21
C ARG A 253 -11.89 -15.68 -8.53
N ALA A 254 -10.68 -15.17 -8.49
CA ALA A 254 -9.82 -14.99 -9.66
C ALA A 254 -8.78 -16.11 -9.71
N GLN A 255 -8.62 -16.76 -10.86
CA GLN A 255 -7.65 -17.83 -11.07
C GLN A 255 -6.87 -17.58 -12.36
N CYS A 256 -5.56 -17.68 -12.32
CA CYS A 256 -4.68 -17.60 -13.48
C CYS A 256 -3.77 -18.83 -13.50
N SER A 257 -3.54 -19.37 -14.70
CA SER A 257 -2.67 -20.53 -14.94
C SER A 257 -1.69 -20.31 -16.10
N ASP A 258 -1.70 -19.12 -16.72
CA ASP A 258 -0.91 -18.77 -17.91
C ASP A 258 0.08 -17.60 -17.66
N GLY A 259 0.30 -17.25 -16.39
CA GLY A 259 1.21 -16.17 -16.00
C GLY A 259 2.68 -16.48 -16.26
N ARG A 260 3.44 -15.45 -16.67
CA ARG A 260 4.89 -15.57 -16.90
C ARG A 260 5.69 -15.64 -15.59
N LEU A 261 5.20 -15.02 -14.51
CA LEU A 261 5.84 -15.01 -13.19
C LEU A 261 5.19 -16.00 -12.22
N PHE A 262 3.89 -16.28 -12.39
CA PHE A 262 3.17 -17.23 -11.55
C PHE A 262 2.63 -18.40 -12.37
N HIS A 263 3.17 -19.60 -12.14
CA HIS A 263 2.66 -20.85 -12.73
C HIS A 263 1.18 -21.12 -12.35
N TYR A 264 0.74 -20.55 -11.22
CA TYR A 264 -0.65 -20.57 -10.77
C TYR A 264 -0.89 -19.45 -9.75
N LEU A 265 -1.95 -18.67 -9.95
CA LEU A 265 -2.42 -17.65 -9.01
C LEU A 265 -3.90 -17.86 -8.73
N GLU A 266 -4.28 -17.95 -7.45
CA GLU A 266 -5.69 -18.00 -7.05
C GLU A 266 -6.00 -17.01 -5.93
N THR A 267 -6.85 -16.04 -6.21
CA THR A 267 -7.30 -15.04 -5.23
C THR A 267 -8.80 -15.20 -4.99
N ARG A 268 -9.22 -15.13 -3.72
CA ARG A 268 -10.61 -15.31 -3.30
C ARG A 268 -11.04 -14.20 -2.35
N TRP A 269 -12.18 -13.59 -2.64
CA TRP A 269 -12.89 -12.63 -1.79
C TRP A 269 -14.24 -13.21 -1.44
N LYS A 270 -14.50 -13.45 -0.15
CA LYS A 270 -15.80 -13.86 0.36
C LYS A 270 -16.42 -12.70 1.11
N PHE A 271 -17.69 -12.45 0.86
CA PHE A 271 -18.44 -11.37 1.51
C PHE A 271 -19.54 -11.99 2.37
N ALA A 272 -19.68 -11.47 3.59
CA ALA A 272 -20.77 -11.81 4.49
C ALA A 272 -21.39 -10.53 5.03
N PRO A 273 -22.69 -10.54 5.35
CA PRO A 273 -23.33 -9.43 6.05
C PRO A 273 -22.56 -9.09 7.33
N GLY A 274 -22.47 -7.80 7.64
CA GLY A 274 -21.79 -7.30 8.82
C GLY A 274 -22.62 -7.45 10.09
N LEU A 275 -22.35 -6.60 11.07
CA LEU A 275 -23.06 -6.68 12.36
C LEU A 275 -24.54 -6.27 12.18
N PRO A 276 -25.49 -6.94 12.86
CA PRO A 276 -26.91 -6.55 12.82
C PRO A 276 -27.16 -5.09 13.23
N SER A 277 -26.30 -4.55 14.10
CA SER A 277 -26.33 -3.15 14.55
C SER A 277 -25.83 -2.14 13.50
N ALA A 278 -25.20 -2.60 12.43
CA ALA A 278 -24.64 -1.79 11.36
C ALA A 278 -25.05 -2.38 9.99
N PRO A 279 -26.30 -2.16 9.54
CA PRO A 279 -26.85 -2.80 8.34
C PRO A 279 -26.14 -2.43 7.03
N ARG A 280 -25.32 -1.38 7.02
CA ARG A 280 -24.43 -1.01 5.91
C ARG A 280 -23.00 -1.47 6.15
N SER A 281 -22.79 -2.63 6.75
CA SER A 281 -21.47 -3.20 6.98
C SER A 281 -21.37 -4.62 6.44
N CYS A 282 -20.15 -5.06 6.13
CA CYS A 282 -19.88 -6.41 5.65
C CYS A 282 -18.54 -6.93 6.16
N ILE A 283 -18.45 -8.24 6.34
CA ILE A 283 -17.18 -8.93 6.59
C ILE A 283 -16.63 -9.40 5.25
N VAL A 284 -15.39 -9.02 4.96
CA VAL A 284 -14.65 -9.50 3.79
C VAL A 284 -13.56 -10.46 4.26
N ASP A 285 -13.66 -11.70 3.79
CA ASP A 285 -12.69 -12.77 3.99
C ASP A 285 -11.86 -12.95 2.71
N PHE A 286 -10.59 -12.57 2.77
CA PHE A 286 -9.66 -12.55 1.64
C PHE A 286 -8.60 -13.65 1.74
N HIS A 287 -8.26 -14.26 0.60
CA HIS A 287 -7.23 -15.28 0.49
C HIS A 287 -6.45 -15.17 -0.83
N SER A 288 -5.11 -15.19 -0.77
CA SER A 288 -4.22 -15.17 -1.95
C SER A 288 -2.88 -15.87 -1.68
N PRO A 289 -2.19 -16.43 -2.68
CA PRO A 289 -0.75 -16.70 -2.64
C PRO A 289 0.02 -15.41 -2.28
N ALA A 290 1.06 -15.52 -1.46
CA ALA A 290 1.86 -14.38 -0.99
C ALA A 290 2.67 -13.70 -2.11
N SER A 291 2.83 -14.38 -3.24
CA SER A 291 3.58 -13.90 -4.41
C SER A 291 2.87 -12.77 -5.19
N VAL A 292 1.59 -12.52 -4.92
CA VAL A 292 0.80 -11.42 -5.52
C VAL A 292 0.39 -10.42 -4.45
N SER A 293 1.40 -9.82 -3.83
CA SER A 293 1.20 -8.72 -2.90
C SER A 293 0.70 -7.45 -3.60
N ASN A 294 1.00 -7.22 -4.87
CA ASN A 294 0.94 -5.85 -5.42
C ASN A 294 -0.46 -5.39 -5.87
N LEU A 295 -1.36 -6.29 -6.30
CA LEU A 295 -2.79 -5.99 -6.53
C LEU A 295 -3.62 -6.05 -5.26
N THR A 296 -3.28 -7.01 -4.40
CA THR A 296 -3.93 -7.28 -3.10
C THR A 296 -3.89 -6.06 -2.18
N VAL A 297 -2.83 -5.26 -2.30
CA VAL A 297 -2.54 -4.10 -1.46
C VAL A 297 -3.47 -2.93 -1.72
N TYR A 298 -3.96 -2.74 -2.94
CA TYR A 298 -4.85 -1.62 -3.20
C TYR A 298 -6.24 -1.84 -2.62
N PHE A 299 -6.85 -3.01 -2.83
CA PHE A 299 -8.13 -3.30 -2.19
C PHE A 299 -8.05 -3.34 -0.66
N ALA A 300 -6.90 -3.74 -0.10
CA ALA A 300 -6.62 -3.68 1.33
C ALA A 300 -6.19 -2.30 1.85
N SER A 301 -5.97 -1.30 0.96
CA SER A 301 -5.63 0.09 1.32
C SER A 301 -6.71 1.10 0.95
N LEU A 302 -7.68 0.71 0.10
CA LEU A 302 -8.99 1.34 -0.04
C LEU A 302 -9.89 1.15 1.20
N THR A 303 -9.43 0.35 2.17
CA THR A 303 -10.03 0.18 3.51
C THR A 303 -9.15 0.85 4.56
#